data_AF-A0A350Q6Y9-F1
#
_entry.id   AF-A0A350Q6Y9-F1
#
_cell.length_a   1.000
_cell.length_b   1.000
_cell.length_c   1.000
_cell.angle_alpha   90.00
_cell.angle_beta   90.00
_cell.angle_gamma   90.00
#
_symmetry.space_group_name_H-M   'P 1'
#
loop_
_entity.id
_entity.type
_entity.pdbx_description
1 polymer ?
#
loop_
_entity_poly.entity_id
_entity_poly.type
_entity_poly.pdbx_seq_one_letter_code
_entity_poly.pdbx_strand_id
1 'polypeptide(L)'
;MTQGFHSFRTPVRIDSWQPHGHTRLVAASIQILRDNGRTEMVGMVSNWSALWHHSHMFEDDVAPLLDVGDKLILTSWYDNTENNRYNPDPDQWVSIGDRTADEMSHNWIAVTRLDEEGIEQIRADRQARPVLDRD
;
A
#
# COMPACT_ATOMS: atom_id res chain seq x y z
N MET A 1 13.73 -0.07 8.02
CA MET A 1 12.52 0.46 7.35
C MET A 1 12.92 0.96 5.98
N THR A 2 12.09 0.73 4.98
CA THR A 2 12.21 1.31 3.63
C THR A 2 10.98 2.18 3.37
N GLN A 3 11.17 3.25 2.60
CA GLN A 3 10.09 4.12 2.19
C GLN A 3 10.26 4.54 0.73
N GLY A 4 9.19 4.42 -0.04
CA GLY A 4 9.12 4.79 -1.45
C GLY A 4 7.98 5.76 -1.72
N PHE A 5 8.15 6.56 -2.76
CA PHE A 5 7.16 7.54 -3.21
C PHE A 5 6.83 7.32 -4.69
N HIS A 6 5.57 7.43 -5.06
CA HIS A 6 5.15 7.33 -6.45
C HIS A 6 4.09 8.38 -6.79
N SER A 7 4.22 9.01 -7.95
CA SER A 7 3.25 9.97 -8.48
C SER A 7 2.76 9.53 -9.84
N PHE A 8 1.47 9.74 -10.12
CA PHE A 8 0.86 9.43 -11.41
C PHE A 8 0.78 10.68 -12.29
N ARG A 9 0.76 10.47 -13.61
CA ARG A 9 0.61 11.54 -14.62
C ARG A 9 -0.84 11.76 -15.06
N THR A 10 -1.74 10.91 -14.58
CA THR A 10 -3.19 10.96 -14.80
C THR A 10 -3.86 10.72 -13.45
N PRO A 11 -5.11 11.15 -13.27
CA PRO A 11 -5.91 10.68 -12.15
C PRO A 11 -5.93 9.14 -12.13
N VAL A 12 -5.97 8.55 -10.94
CA VAL A 12 -6.03 7.09 -10.78
C VAL A 12 -6.93 6.66 -9.63
N ARG A 13 -7.48 5.45 -9.76
CA ARG A 13 -8.09 4.69 -8.66
C ARG A 13 -7.19 3.52 -8.29
N ILE A 14 -7.02 3.30 -6.99
CA ILE A 14 -6.30 2.13 -6.46
C ILE A 14 -7.32 1.04 -6.15
N ASP A 15 -7.24 -0.07 -6.86
CA ASP A 15 -8.22 -1.17 -6.76
C ASP A 15 -7.80 -2.23 -5.74
N SER A 16 -6.49 -2.43 -5.59
CA SER A 16 -5.95 -3.34 -4.57
C SER A 16 -4.51 -3.00 -4.21
N TRP A 17 -4.08 -3.49 -3.05
CA TRP A 17 -2.73 -3.38 -2.55
C TRP A 17 -2.30 -4.68 -1.87
N GLN A 18 -1.13 -5.19 -2.21
CA GLN A 18 -0.49 -6.33 -1.56
C GLN A 18 0.94 -5.94 -1.15
N PRO A 19 1.24 -5.87 0.15
CA PRO A 19 2.62 -5.79 0.60
C PRO A 19 3.31 -7.16 0.41
N HIS A 20 4.56 -7.10 0.00
CA HIS A 20 5.39 -8.28 -0.27
C HIS A 20 6.80 -8.04 0.26
N GLY A 21 7.41 -9.07 0.85
CA GLY A 21 8.77 -9.02 1.34
C GLY A 21 9.32 -10.39 1.68
N HIS A 22 10.55 -10.46 2.19
CA HIS A 22 11.07 -11.69 2.78
C HIS A 22 10.72 -11.78 4.27
N THR A 23 11.52 -12.54 5.02
CA THR A 23 11.15 -13.08 6.32
C THR A 23 11.23 -12.08 7.47
N ARG A 24 11.88 -10.93 7.27
CA ARG A 24 12.00 -9.88 8.28
C ARG A 24 10.95 -8.80 8.10
N LEU A 25 10.26 -8.70 6.96
CA LEU A 25 9.11 -7.81 6.82
C LEU A 25 8.03 -8.21 7.84
N VAL A 26 7.54 -7.24 8.62
CA VAL A 26 6.51 -7.46 9.66
C VAL A 26 5.32 -6.52 9.52
N ALA A 27 5.52 -5.39 8.84
CA ALA A 27 4.45 -4.44 8.61
C ALA A 27 4.69 -3.65 7.32
N ALA A 28 3.61 -3.15 6.74
CA ALA A 28 3.65 -2.24 5.62
C ALA A 28 2.44 -1.30 5.63
N SER A 29 2.58 -0.14 5.01
CA SER A 29 1.50 0.83 4.85
C SER A 29 1.52 1.45 3.46
N ILE A 30 0.33 1.80 3.00
CA ILE A 30 0.09 2.67 1.85
C ILE A 30 -0.64 3.92 2.34
N GLN A 31 -0.11 5.09 2.00
CA GLN A 31 -0.71 6.39 2.29
C GLN A 31 -0.76 7.24 1.02
N ILE A 32 -1.62 8.25 1.03
CA ILE A 32 -1.64 9.30 0.01
C ILE A 32 -1.16 10.59 0.66
N LEU A 33 -0.12 11.20 0.10
CA LEU A 33 0.22 12.60 0.33
C LEU A 33 -0.53 13.43 -0.70
N ARG A 34 -1.49 14.22 -0.21
CA ARG A 34 -2.27 15.16 -1.01
C ARG A 34 -1.42 16.35 -1.42
N ASP A 35 -1.77 16.99 -2.53
CA ASP A 35 -1.11 18.21 -3.03
C ASP A 35 -1.03 19.34 -1.98
N ASN A 36 -2.02 19.43 -1.10
CA ASN A 36 -2.13 20.37 0.01
C ASN A 36 -1.24 20.01 1.21
N GLY A 37 -0.46 18.94 1.13
CA GLY A 37 0.46 18.47 2.16
C GLY A 37 -0.16 17.56 3.23
N ARG A 38 -1.48 17.32 3.21
CA ARG A 38 -2.10 16.36 4.14
C ARG A 38 -1.77 14.93 3.73
N THR A 39 -1.48 14.09 4.72
CA THR A 39 -1.29 12.65 4.51
C THR A 39 -2.53 11.89 4.97
N GLU A 40 -2.97 10.93 4.17
CA GLU A 40 -4.15 10.11 4.41
C GLU A 40 -3.74 8.63 4.41
N MET A 41 -4.06 7.91 5.48
CA MET A 41 -3.82 6.47 5.57
C MET A 41 -4.82 5.75 4.67
N VAL A 42 -4.31 4.94 3.73
CA VAL A 42 -5.15 4.11 2.85
C VAL A 42 -5.23 2.68 3.40
N GLY A 43 -4.11 2.13 3.84
CA GLY A 43 -4.04 0.76 4.33
C GLY A 43 -2.81 0.53 5.20
N MET A 44 -2.96 -0.33 6.20
CA MET A 44 -1.92 -0.74 7.12
C MET A 44 -2.05 -2.23 7.39
N VAL A 45 -0.95 -2.96 7.24
CA VAL A 45 -0.82 -4.33 7.74
C VAL A 45 0.27 -4.29 8.81
N SER A 46 -0.10 -4.61 10.05
CA SER A 46 0.78 -4.49 11.23
C SER A 46 1.24 -5.83 11.81
N ASN A 47 0.78 -6.95 11.27
CA ASN A 47 1.17 -8.31 11.65
C ASN A 47 1.31 -9.17 10.39
N TRP A 48 2.11 -8.69 9.45
CA TRP A 48 2.36 -9.37 8.19
C TRP A 48 3.32 -10.54 8.38
N SER A 49 3.22 -11.57 7.55
CA SER A 49 4.22 -12.64 7.52
C SER A 49 4.44 -13.15 6.10
N ALA A 50 5.67 -13.59 5.82
CA ALA A 50 6.05 -14.16 4.52
C ALA A 50 5.31 -15.47 4.17
N LEU A 51 4.54 -16.03 5.10
CA LEU A 51 3.69 -17.20 4.85
C LEU A 51 2.35 -16.84 4.18
N TRP A 52 1.94 -15.56 4.20
CA TRP A 52 0.61 -15.14 3.77
C TRP A 52 0.68 -13.87 2.92
N HIS A 53 0.73 -14.05 1.60
CA HIS A 53 0.80 -12.97 0.62
C HIS A 53 -0.58 -12.75 -0.01
N HIS A 54 -1.36 -11.83 0.55
CA HIS A 54 -2.71 -11.55 0.06
C HIS A 54 -2.88 -10.12 -0.40
N SER A 55 -3.59 -9.98 -1.53
CA SER A 55 -4.07 -8.69 -1.99
C SER A 55 -5.25 -8.24 -1.14
N HIS A 56 -5.14 -7.04 -0.61
CA HIS A 56 -6.26 -6.32 0.00
C HIS A 56 -7.00 -5.59 -1.12
N MET A 57 -8.21 -6.05 -1.42
CA MET A 57 -9.08 -5.45 -2.43
C MET A 57 -9.90 -4.33 -1.78
N PHE A 58 -9.98 -3.17 -2.42
CA PHE A 58 -10.88 -2.10 -1.98
C PHE A 58 -12.26 -2.29 -2.62
N GLU A 59 -13.32 -1.99 -1.87
CA GLU A 59 -14.68 -1.91 -2.45
C GLU A 59 -14.78 -0.69 -3.38
N ASP A 60 -15.60 -0.79 -4.42
CA ASP A 60 -15.66 0.22 -5.49
C ASP A 60 -16.00 1.64 -4.98
N ASP A 61 -16.83 1.77 -3.94
CA ASP A 61 -17.23 3.04 -3.32
C ASP A 61 -16.14 3.69 -2.48
N VAL A 62 -15.19 2.92 -1.95
CA VAL A 62 -14.16 3.43 -1.04
C VAL A 62 -12.74 3.28 -1.58
N ALA A 63 -12.58 2.68 -2.76
CA ALA A 63 -11.31 2.59 -3.47
C ALA A 63 -10.63 3.98 -3.55
N PRO A 64 -9.37 4.11 -3.10
CA PRO A 64 -8.69 5.40 -3.04
C PRO A 64 -8.57 6.03 -4.42
N LEU A 65 -8.90 7.33 -4.49
CA LEU A 65 -8.69 8.16 -5.67
C LEU A 65 -7.49 9.07 -5.43
N LEU A 66 -6.63 9.21 -6.44
CA LEU A 66 -5.51 10.13 -6.46
C LEU A 66 -5.66 11.07 -7.65
N ASP A 67 -5.57 12.36 -7.39
CA ASP A 67 -5.50 13.39 -8.41
C ASP A 67 -4.05 13.57 -8.90
N VAL A 68 -3.87 14.24 -10.05
CA VAL A 68 -2.52 14.62 -10.48
C VAL A 68 -1.93 15.60 -9.49
N GLY A 69 -0.76 15.28 -8.94
CA GLY A 69 -0.11 16.05 -7.88
C GLY A 69 0.01 15.27 -6.57
N ASP A 70 -0.96 14.39 -6.30
CA ASP A 70 -0.90 13.46 -5.18
C ASP A 70 0.26 12.47 -5.33
N LYS A 71 0.72 11.94 -4.20
CA LYS A 71 1.77 10.92 -4.14
C LYS A 71 1.34 9.76 -3.27
N LEU A 72 1.62 8.54 -3.69
CA LEU A 72 1.64 7.40 -2.79
C LEU A 72 2.90 7.47 -1.92
N ILE A 73 2.74 7.20 -0.62
CA ILE A 73 3.82 6.86 0.30
C ILE A 73 3.67 5.39 0.66
N LEU A 74 4.70 4.62 0.37
CA LEU A 74 4.78 3.19 0.66
C LEU A 74 5.85 2.98 1.71
N THR A 75 5.50 2.44 2.87
CA THR A 75 6.46 2.21 3.96
C THR A 75 6.43 0.74 4.35
N SER A 76 7.62 0.17 4.58
CA SER A 76 7.80 -1.21 5.00
C SER A 76 8.73 -1.27 6.21
N TRP A 77 8.33 -2.06 7.21
CA TRP A 77 9.07 -2.24 8.46
C TRP A 77 9.53 -3.66 8.62
N TYR A 78 10.73 -3.79 9.17
CA TYR A 78 11.40 -5.07 9.32
C TYR A 78 11.77 -5.30 10.78
N ASP A 79 11.74 -6.55 11.20
CA ASP A 79 12.20 -7.03 12.49
C ASP A 79 13.34 -8.03 12.30
N ASN A 80 14.57 -7.58 12.61
CA ASN A 80 15.78 -8.40 12.59
C ASN A 80 16.18 -8.89 14.00
N THR A 81 15.28 -8.87 14.98
CA THR A 81 15.58 -9.38 16.33
C THR A 81 15.51 -10.91 16.38
N GLU A 82 16.11 -11.50 17.41
CA GLU A 82 15.98 -12.94 17.74
C GLU A 82 14.53 -13.37 18.03
N ASN A 83 13.65 -12.41 18.38
CA ASN A 83 12.26 -12.70 18.73
C ASN A 83 11.35 -12.86 17.50
N ASN A 84 11.79 -12.42 16.31
CA ASN A 84 11.06 -12.67 15.08
C ASN A 84 11.24 -14.14 14.68
N ARG A 85 10.23 -14.97 14.94
CA ARG A 85 10.25 -16.41 14.61
C ARG A 85 10.51 -16.74 13.13
N TYR A 86 10.32 -15.76 12.24
CA TYR A 86 10.58 -15.93 10.81
C TYR A 86 11.99 -15.51 10.41
N ASN A 87 12.70 -14.75 11.25
CA ASN A 87 14.07 -14.35 11.00
C ASN A 87 15.01 -15.56 11.09
N PRO A 88 15.66 -15.99 10.00
CA PRO A 88 16.48 -17.19 10.00
C PRO A 88 17.82 -17.00 10.72
N ASP A 89 18.32 -15.76 10.78
CA ASP A 89 19.60 -15.41 11.39
C ASP A 89 19.62 -13.90 11.73
N PRO A 90 19.47 -13.52 13.02
CA PRO A 90 19.50 -12.13 13.46
C PRO A 90 20.90 -11.50 13.43
N ASP A 91 21.97 -12.29 13.44
CA ASP A 91 23.36 -11.80 13.43
C ASP A 91 23.86 -11.52 12.00
N GLN A 92 23.16 -12.03 10.99
CA GLN A 92 23.54 -11.82 9.59
C GLN A 92 23.37 -10.35 9.18
N TRP A 93 24.37 -9.82 8.45
CA TRP A 93 24.17 -8.61 7.67
C TRP A 93 23.22 -8.88 6.50
N VAL A 94 22.20 -8.04 6.33
CA VAL A 94 21.17 -8.20 5.30
C VAL A 94 21.12 -6.95 4.42
N SER A 95 21.10 -7.16 3.10
CA SER A 95 20.92 -6.12 2.08
C SER A 95 19.65 -6.36 1.28
N ILE A 96 19.25 -5.38 0.46
CA ILE A 96 18.17 -5.57 -0.50
C ILE A 96 18.65 -6.51 -1.62
N GLY A 97 17.86 -7.53 -1.95
CA GLY A 97 18.19 -8.51 -2.99
C GLY A 97 17.11 -9.59 -3.18
N ASP A 98 17.30 -10.43 -4.20
CA ASP A 98 16.29 -11.41 -4.63
C ASP A 98 16.37 -12.75 -3.90
N ARG A 99 17.43 -13.00 -3.10
CA ARG A 99 17.59 -14.27 -2.39
C ARG A 99 16.80 -14.23 -1.10
N THR A 100 16.32 -15.39 -0.64
CA THR A 100 15.62 -15.53 0.65
C THR A 100 16.42 -14.98 1.84
N ALA A 101 17.77 -15.02 1.78
CA ALA A 101 18.65 -14.49 2.81
C ALA A 101 18.86 -12.97 2.74
N ASP A 102 18.58 -12.36 1.58
CA ASP A 102 18.49 -10.92 1.40
C ASP A 102 17.09 -10.44 1.85
N GLU A 103 16.83 -9.14 1.79
CA GLU A 103 15.48 -8.60 1.97
C GLU A 103 14.93 -7.98 0.69
N MET A 104 13.61 -7.96 0.58
CA MET A 104 12.90 -7.17 -0.42
C MET A 104 11.66 -6.53 0.22
N SER A 105 11.24 -5.39 -0.32
CA SER A 105 9.91 -4.84 -0.06
C SER A 105 9.31 -4.36 -1.36
N HIS A 106 8.29 -5.05 -1.81
CA HIS A 106 7.50 -4.69 -2.97
C HIS A 106 6.06 -4.43 -2.55
N ASN A 107 5.39 -3.58 -3.32
CA ASN A 107 3.97 -3.31 -3.15
C ASN A 107 3.32 -3.56 -4.50
N TRP A 108 2.55 -4.64 -4.60
CA TRP A 108 1.75 -4.90 -5.79
C TRP A 108 0.48 -4.08 -5.67
N ILE A 109 0.23 -3.21 -6.66
CA ILE A 109 -0.89 -2.28 -6.63
C ILE A 109 -1.63 -2.40 -7.95
N ALA A 110 -2.92 -2.72 -7.90
CA ALA A 110 -3.79 -2.63 -9.06
C ALA A 110 -4.25 -1.18 -9.22
N VAL A 111 -4.01 -0.61 -10.39
CA VAL A 111 -4.27 0.80 -10.68
C VAL A 111 -5.14 0.93 -11.92
N THR A 112 -6.31 1.54 -11.75
CA THR A 112 -7.13 1.99 -12.87
C THR A 112 -6.75 3.43 -13.20
N ARG A 113 -6.28 3.67 -14.44
CA ARG A 113 -5.98 5.02 -14.95
C ARG A 113 -7.27 5.66 -15.44
N LEU A 114 -7.46 6.92 -15.08
CA LEU A 114 -8.65 7.71 -15.40
C LEU A 114 -8.23 9.01 -16.09
N ASP A 115 -9.19 9.64 -16.76
CA ASP A 115 -9.14 11.04 -17.15
C ASP A 115 -9.94 11.91 -16.16
N GLU A 116 -10.04 13.21 -16.45
CA GLU A 116 -10.76 14.17 -15.61
C GLU A 116 -12.27 13.84 -15.53
N GLU A 117 -12.90 13.45 -16.64
CA GLU A 117 -14.31 13.06 -16.65
C GLU A 117 -14.55 11.80 -15.81
N GLY A 118 -13.70 10.78 -15.95
CA GLY A 118 -13.83 9.52 -15.25
C GLY A 118 -13.68 9.64 -13.74
N ILE A 119 -12.74 10.44 -13.25
CA ILE A 119 -12.59 10.63 -11.79
C ILE A 119 -13.75 11.43 -11.20
N GLU A 120 -14.24 12.46 -11.90
CA GLU A 120 -15.39 13.24 -11.44
C GLU A 120 -16.69 12.43 -11.46
N GLN A 121 -16.86 11.54 -12.45
CA GLN A 121 -18.00 10.62 -12.47
C GLN A 121 -17.99 9.71 -11.24
N ILE A 122 -16.86 9.12 -10.86
CA ILE A 122 -16.76 8.28 -9.66
C ILE A 122 -17.09 9.09 -8.40
N ARG A 123 -16.61 10.34 -8.30
CA ARG A 123 -16.93 11.22 -7.16
C ARG A 123 -18.43 11.52 -7.11
N ALA A 124 -19.05 11.85 -8.24
CA ALA A 124 -20.48 12.13 -8.34
C ALA A 124 -21.31 10.90 -7.95
N ASP A 125 -20.95 9.72 -8.44
CA ASP A 125 -21.61 8.45 -8.11
C ASP A 125 -21.55 8.16 -6.60
N ARG A 126 -20.39 8.42 -5.97
CA ARG A 126 -20.22 8.25 -4.51
C ARG A 126 -21.06 9.24 -3.71
N GLN A 127 -21.19 10.49 -4.17
CA GLN A 127 -22.03 11.49 -3.51
C GLN A 127 -23.53 11.22 -3.67
N ALA A 128 -23.95 10.67 -4.80
CA ALA A 128 -25.34 10.35 -5.08
C ALA A 128 -25.82 9.06 -4.38
N ARG A 129 -24.90 8.19 -3.94
CA ARG A 129 -25.25 6.97 -3.21
C ARG A 129 -25.87 7.32 -1.85
N PRO A 130 -27.08 6.83 -1.53
CA PRO A 130 -27.63 6.98 -0.21
C PRO A 130 -26.71 6.28 0.79
N VAL A 131 -26.42 6.95 1.92
CA VAL A 131 -25.69 6.34 3.04
C VAL A 131 -26.57 5.19 3.53
N LEU A 132 -26.21 3.96 3.14
CA LEU A 132 -26.80 2.77 3.74
C LEU A 132 -26.21 2.68 5.15
N ASP A 133 -27.07 2.67 6.17
CA ASP A 133 -26.67 2.24 7.50
C ASP A 133 -26.02 0.85 7.34
N ARG A 134 -24.70 0.80 7.48
CA ARG A 134 -23.97 -0.47 7.56
C ARG A 134 -24.07 -0.90 9.02
N ASP A 135 -25.03 -1.77 9.31
CA ASP A 135 -25.26 -2.43 10.61
C ASP A 135 -23.98 -3.08 11.18
#